data_AF-X0T0V8-F1
#
_entry.id   AF-X0T0V8-F1
#
_cell.length_a   1.000
_cell.length_b   1.000
_cell.length_c   1.000
_cell.angle_alpha   90.00
_cell.angle_beta   90.00
_cell.angle_gamma   90.00
#
_symmetry.space_group_name_H-M   'P 1'
#
loop_
_entity.id
_entity.type
_entity.pdbx_description
1 polymer ?
#
loop_
_entity_poly.entity_id
_entity_poly.type
_entity_poly.pdbx_seq_one_letter_code
_entity_poly.pdbx_strand_id
1 'polypeptide(L)'
;APGRTVRTVYRAEVTRRRSWVMLDIEANSFLEQQVRRTVGALVKVGLGKQTVQDFRRLLASAKRGAATQAAPPRGLCLMAVEYEGLS
;
A
#
# COMPACT_ATOMS: atom_id res chain seq x y z
N ALA A 1 0.29 -20.73 -11.97
CA ALA A 1 -0.83 -20.37 -12.88
C ALA A 1 -0.60 -18.97 -13.42
N PRO A 2 -0.89 -18.66 -14.69
CA PRO A 2 -0.63 -17.34 -15.27
C PRO A 2 -1.26 -16.21 -14.43
N GLY A 3 -0.45 -15.19 -14.12
CA GLY A 3 -0.82 -13.78 -14.01
C GLY A 3 -1.93 -13.32 -13.04
N ARG A 4 -2.22 -13.99 -11.91
CA ARG A 4 -3.22 -13.45 -10.97
C ARG A 4 -2.68 -12.19 -10.28
N THR A 5 -3.35 -11.05 -10.48
CA THR A 5 -2.99 -9.73 -9.88
C THR A 5 -3.74 -9.43 -8.57
N VAL A 6 -4.62 -10.33 -8.14
CA VAL A 6 -5.35 -10.19 -6.87
C VAL A 6 -4.43 -10.54 -5.70
N ARG A 7 -4.33 -9.64 -4.73
CA ARG A 7 -3.57 -9.81 -3.47
C ARG A 7 -4.50 -9.58 -2.29
N THR A 8 -4.27 -10.34 -1.22
CA THR A 8 -5.03 -10.23 0.03
C THR A 8 -4.16 -9.48 1.03
N VAL A 9 -4.61 -8.30 1.41
CA VAL A 9 -4.04 -7.53 2.52
C VAL A 9 -4.75 -7.97 3.79
N TYR A 10 -3.98 -8.46 4.76
CA TYR A 10 -4.49 -8.91 6.06
C TYR A 10 -4.62 -7.75 7.03
N ARG A 11 -3.63 -6.85 7.04
CA ARG A 11 -3.59 -5.67 7.89
C ARG A 11 -3.08 -4.46 7.13
N ALA A 12 -3.67 -3.30 7.40
CA ALA A 12 -3.22 -2.01 6.89
C ALA A 12 -3.54 -0.94 7.93
N GLU A 13 -2.52 -0.45 8.63
CA GLU A 13 -2.66 0.45 9.77
C GLU A 13 -1.80 1.69 9.60
N VAL A 14 -2.40 2.85 9.85
CA VAL A 14 -1.68 4.13 9.86
C VAL A 14 -1.51 4.57 11.30
N THR A 15 -0.25 4.75 11.73
CA THR A 15 0.07 5.26 13.05
C THR A 15 0.87 6.55 12.95
N ARG A 16 0.70 7.44 13.93
CA ARG A 16 1.49 8.66 14.06
C ARG A 16 2.42 8.55 15.26
N ARG A 17 3.73 8.72 15.04
CA ARG A 17 4.75 8.77 16.09
C ARG A 17 5.53 10.07 15.98
N ARG A 18 5.24 11.04 16.86
CA ARG A 18 5.81 12.40 16.80
C ARG A 18 5.62 13.03 15.40
N SER A 19 6.71 13.26 14.68
CA SER A 19 6.75 13.81 13.32
C SER A 19 6.58 12.76 12.22
N TRP A 20 6.53 11.47 12.57
CA TRP A 20 6.40 10.37 11.61
C TRP A 20 4.96 9.92 11.46
N VAL A 21 4.58 9.64 10.20
CA VAL A 21 3.36 8.90 9.85
C VAL A 21 3.81 7.60 9.21
N MET A 22 3.45 6.49 9.82
CA MET A 22 3.87 5.15 9.43
C MET A 22 2.66 4.38 8.90
N LEU A 23 2.83 3.69 7.78
CA LEU A 23 1.87 2.71 7.27
C LEU A 23 2.50 1.33 7.42
N ASP A 24 1.92 0.52 8.30
CA ASP A 24 2.22 -0.90 8.41
C ASP A 24 1.22 -1.67 7.55
N ILE A 25 1.71 -2.49 6.63
CA ILE A 25 0.89 -3.28 5.71
C ILE A 25 1.39 -4.72 5.63
N GLU A 26 0.46 -5.66 5.71
CA GLU A 26 0.70 -7.08 5.76
C GLU A 26 -0.20 -7.78 4.76
N ALA A 27 0.35 -8.71 3.98
CA ALA A 27 -0.37 -9.34 2.88
C ALA A 27 0.25 -10.70 2.52
N ASN A 28 -0.53 -11.52 1.81
CA ASN A 28 -0.04 -12.79 1.28
C ASN A 28 1.10 -12.64 0.27
N SER A 29 1.10 -11.54 -0.49
CA SER A 29 2.19 -11.07 -1.33
C SER A 29 1.87 -9.66 -1.83
N PHE A 30 2.87 -8.99 -2.41
CA PHE A 30 2.70 -7.68 -3.03
C PHE A 30 3.06 -7.74 -4.52
N LEU A 31 2.37 -6.97 -5.35
CA LEU A 31 2.78 -6.69 -6.72
C LEU A 31 3.95 -5.70 -6.74
N GLU A 32 4.63 -5.64 -7.88
CA GLU A 32 5.69 -4.67 -8.11
C GLU A 32 5.20 -3.23 -7.82
N GLN A 33 5.92 -2.51 -6.97
CA GLN A 33 5.60 -1.15 -6.52
C GLN A 33 4.24 -0.99 -5.79
N GLN A 34 3.51 -2.06 -5.46
CA GLN A 34 2.15 -1.97 -4.90
C GLN A 34 2.13 -1.10 -3.64
N VAL A 35 2.97 -1.41 -2.65
CA VAL A 35 3.04 -0.66 -1.38
C VAL A 35 3.36 0.81 -1.62
N ARG A 36 4.40 1.10 -2.42
CA ARG A 36 4.84 2.48 -2.70
C ARG A 36 3.78 3.29 -3.45
N ARG A 37 3.02 2.67 -4.35
CA ARG A 37 1.91 3.30 -5.09
C ARG A 37 0.70 3.55 -4.17
N THR A 38 0.38 2.61 -3.29
CA THR A 38 -0.66 2.81 -2.25
C THR A 38 -0.30 3.98 -1.34
N VAL A 39 0.94 4.04 -0.83
CA VAL A 39 1.41 5.15 -0.01
C VAL A 39 1.35 6.47 -0.78
N GLY A 40 1.78 6.50 -2.04
CA GLY A 40 1.73 7.70 -2.88
C GLY A 40 0.31 8.27 -3.03
N ALA A 41 -0.70 7.40 -3.19
CA ALA A 41 -2.09 7.80 -3.26
C ALA A 41 -2.64 8.24 -1.90
N LEU A 42 -2.32 7.54 -0.80
CA LEU A 42 -2.72 7.94 0.56
C LEU A 42 -2.13 9.30 0.97
N VAL A 43 -0.89 9.61 0.57
CA VAL A 43 -0.29 10.93 0.80
C VAL A 43 -1.08 12.03 0.10
N LYS A 44 -1.57 11.80 -1.13
CA LYS A 44 -2.43 12.78 -1.82
C LYS A 44 -3.74 13.02 -1.07
N VAL A 45 -4.33 11.97 -0.49
CA VAL A 45 -5.51 12.08 0.37
C VAL A 45 -5.19 12.88 1.63
N GLY A 46 -4.11 12.54 2.34
CA GLY A 46 -3.69 13.24 3.56
C GLY A 46 -3.34 14.71 3.35
N LEU A 47 -2.90 15.08 2.14
CA LEU A 47 -2.63 16.46 1.73
C LEU A 47 -3.86 17.19 1.14
N GLY A 48 -5.03 16.55 1.08
CA GLY A 48 -6.25 17.13 0.48
C GLY A 48 -6.22 17.28 -1.04
N LYS A 49 -5.24 16.69 -1.73
CA LYS A 49 -5.11 16.73 -3.21
C LYS A 49 -6.01 15.73 -3.92
N GLN A 50 -6.53 14.75 -3.19
CA GLN A 50 -7.52 13.77 -3.65
C GLN A 50 -8.50 13.48 -2.52
N THR A 51 -9.75 13.18 -2.85
CA THR A 51 -10.74 12.77 -1.85
C THR A 51 -10.58 11.29 -1.49
N VAL A 52 -11.14 10.88 -0.35
CA VAL A 52 -11.25 9.46 0.01
C VAL A 52 -12.04 8.68 -1.05
N GLN A 53 -13.03 9.31 -1.69
CA GLN A 53 -13.81 8.68 -2.76
C GLN A 53 -12.99 8.48 -4.04
N ASP A 54 -12.10 9.42 -4.39
CA ASP A 54 -11.15 9.22 -5.50
C ASP A 54 -10.25 8.03 -5.25
N PHE A 55 -9.74 7.89 -4.01
CA PHE A 55 -8.92 6.76 -3.63
C PHE A 55 -9.68 5.42 -3.72
N ARG A 56 -10.93 5.38 -3.23
CA ARG A 56 -11.80 4.19 -3.36
C ARG A 56 -12.04 3.82 -4.83
N ARG A 57 -12.32 4.80 -5.69
CA ARG A 57 -12.47 4.57 -7.14
C ARG A 57 -11.18 4.05 -7.77
N LEU A 58 -10.03 4.60 -7.39
CA LEU A 58 -8.73 4.15 -7.86
C LEU A 58 -8.50 2.67 -7.52
N LEU A 59 -8.76 2.25 -6.28
CA LEU A 59 -8.66 0.85 -5.85
C LEU A 59 -9.63 -0.06 -6.61
N ALA A 60 -10.90 0.34 -6.72
CA ALA A 60 -11.94 -0.43 -7.40
C ALA A 60 -11.69 -0.60 -8.91
N SER A 61 -10.99 0.36 -9.54
CA SER A 61 -10.77 0.34 -10.98
C SER A 61 -9.95 -0.86 -11.46
N ALA A 62 -9.05 -1.39 -10.61
CA ALA A 62 -8.07 -2.43 -10.97
C ALA A 62 -7.27 -2.15 -12.27
N LYS A 63 -7.24 -0.90 -12.73
CA LYS A 63 -6.59 -0.51 -13.99
C LYS A 63 -5.09 -0.41 -13.80
N ARG A 64 -4.33 -1.17 -14.61
CA ARG A 64 -2.87 -1.07 -14.63
C ARG A 64 -2.47 0.38 -14.93
N GLY A 65 -1.61 0.94 -14.08
CA GLY A 65 -1.14 2.32 -14.23
C GLY A 65 -2.05 3.41 -13.64
N ALA A 66 -3.21 3.10 -13.04
CA ALA A 66 -4.05 4.12 -12.40
C ALA A 66 -3.34 4.85 -11.25
N ALA A 67 -2.54 4.13 -10.46
CA ALA A 67 -1.64 4.71 -9.46
C ALA A 67 -0.22 4.87 -10.05
N THR A 68 0.00 5.96 -10.77
CA THR A 68 1.28 6.20 -11.47
C THR A 68 2.42 6.60 -10.53
N GLN A 69 2.11 7.34 -9.46
CA GLN A 69 3.11 7.95 -8.60
C GLN A 69 3.45 7.05 -7.41
N ALA A 70 4.62 6.41 -7.46
CA ALA A 70 5.17 5.67 -6.33
C ALA A 70 5.87 6.64 -5.34
N ALA A 71 5.66 6.44 -4.04
CA ALA A 71 6.46 7.08 -3.01
C ALA A 71 7.96 6.75 -3.16
N PRO A 72 8.90 7.56 -2.65
CA PRO A 72 10.33 7.24 -2.68
C PRO A 72 10.66 5.88 -2.01
N PRO A 73 11.67 5.13 -2.49
CA PRO A 73 11.97 3.79 -1.98
C PRO A 73 12.56 3.81 -0.56
N ARG A 74 13.29 4.87 -0.21
CA ARG A 74 14.00 5.03 1.07
C ARG A 74 13.14 5.01 2.33
N GLY A 75 11.81 5.07 2.18
CA GLY A 75 10.86 5.00 3.29
C GLY A 75 10.18 3.63 3.45
N LEU A 76 10.52 2.64 2.62
CA LEU A 76 9.95 1.30 2.68
C LEU A 76 10.97 0.32 3.28
N CYS A 77 10.55 -0.44 4.29
CA CYS A 77 11.34 -1.49 4.92
C CYS A 77 10.50 -2.76 5.05
N LEU A 78 11.13 -3.92 4.86
CA LEU A 78 10.51 -5.22 5.18
C LEU A 78 10.71 -5.47 6.68
N MET A 79 9.61 -5.50 7.42
CA MET A 79 9.66 -5.64 8.89
C MET A 79 9.63 -7.09 9.36
N ALA A 80 8.83 -7.95 8.70
CA ALA A 80 8.67 -9.35 9.08
C ALA A 80 8.27 -10.20 7.88
N VAL A 81 8.56 -11.50 7.97
CA VAL A 81 8.03 -12.56 7.11
C VAL A 81 7.57 -13.67 8.05
N GLU A 82 6.28 -14.00 7.99
CA GLU A 82 5.68 -15.01 8.84
C GLU A 82 5.70 -16.38 8.16
N TYR A 83 6.04 -17.40 8.92
CA TYR A 83 6.06 -18.80 8.50
C TYR A 83 5.14 -19.61 9.41
N GLU A 84 4.22 -20.35 8.81
CA GLU A 84 3.26 -21.18 9.55
C GLU A 84 4.00 -22.21 10.41
N GLY A 85 3.66 -22.26 11.71
CA GLY A 85 4.24 -23.20 12.67
C GLY A 85 5.60 -22.81 13.26
N LEU A 86 6.14 -21.63 12.93
CA LEU A 86 7.43 -21.13 13.45
C LEU A 86 7.32 -19.80 14.22
N SER A 87 6.10 -19.24 14.31
CA SER A 87 5.77 -17.98 15.00
C SER A 87 4.85 -18.21 16.18
#